data_AF-A0A3R6WZT9-F1
#
_entry.id   AF-A0A3R6WZT9-F1
#
_cell.length_a   1.000
_cell.length_b   1.000
_cell.length_c   1.000
_cell.angle_alpha   90.00
_cell.angle_beta   90.00
_cell.angle_gamma   90.00
#
_symmetry.space_group_name_H-M   'P 1'
#
loop_
_entity.id
_entity.type
_entity.pdbx_description
1 polymer ?
#
loop_
_entity_poly.entity_id
_entity_poly.type
_entity_poly.pdbx_seq_one_letter_code
_entity_poly.pdbx_strand_id
1 'polypeptide(L)'
;MKVKSIFLSMLAIAALASCSKEETSVDPPVPQGKARLIDLTIGGGSLSSKAAGAATNATDKAITNLTVFGVNTTTGSIVTKKYFSTLVDAGDNKKKVNLATTDQTTEIYVIANIGKDLTASGEALNVQTLTALKNAQASLIVTAPAVAPAQTEGNVLMSGSTTTITGGIGGATAATASVSLNFIASKIILKSLSREAGSTGVYGTDFKFDSAILTNVQTSAYYLMGNNSYIDIIAGNVRPAITSTWATGRNGQTDTEVADFSQSLSSITAFAPGDAATQDIAYWYVFENSDQDKPTTLLIKYLWKEKTDGAMDKEMYFPVTFIANDASVIEPGKAYNVSMKFHGNFEPDENGGGGTEDPDTPIVPGSVDVQVTPADWNAVTTDKDFGQ
;
A
#
# COMPACT_ATOMS: atom_id res chain seq x y z
N MET A 1 10.16 68.84 50.73
CA MET A 1 9.43 67.95 49.80
C MET A 1 8.10 67.60 50.46
N LYS A 2 7.01 68.31 50.20
CA LYS A 2 6.04 68.17 49.08
C LYS A 2 5.41 66.77 49.00
N VAL A 3 4.10 66.50 48.91
CA VAL A 3 2.78 67.12 49.22
C VAL A 3 1.79 65.91 49.20
N LYS A 4 0.70 65.96 49.98
CA LYS A 4 -0.46 65.03 49.99
C LYS A 4 -1.35 65.12 48.72
N SER A 5 -2.04 64.03 48.34
CA SER A 5 -3.43 63.93 47.76
C SER A 5 -3.57 62.58 47.03
N ILE A 6 -4.48 61.66 47.34
CA ILE A 6 -5.97 61.59 47.24
C ILE A 6 -6.51 61.64 45.78
N PHE A 7 -7.48 60.75 45.54
CA PHE A 7 -8.45 60.56 44.43
C PHE A 7 -8.11 59.39 43.47
N LEU A 8 -8.81 58.24 43.52
CA LEU A 8 -10.22 57.92 43.21
C LEU A 8 -10.55 58.08 41.72
N SER A 9 -10.60 56.97 40.97
CA SER A 9 -11.66 56.76 39.97
C SER A 9 -11.78 55.28 39.59
N MET A 10 -12.96 54.73 39.86
CA MET A 10 -13.54 53.65 39.08
C MET A 10 -13.67 54.09 37.62
N LEU A 11 -13.34 53.22 36.68
CA LEU A 11 -13.96 53.26 35.36
C LEU A 11 -14.48 51.86 35.03
N ALA A 12 -15.73 51.63 35.39
CA ALA A 12 -16.54 50.60 34.76
C ALA A 12 -16.76 51.01 33.30
N ILE A 13 -16.38 50.13 32.37
CA ILE A 13 -16.87 50.19 30.99
C ILE A 13 -17.74 48.96 30.80
N ALA A 14 -19.05 49.17 30.90
CA ALA A 14 -20.06 48.28 30.38
C ALA A 14 -20.83 49.04 29.30
N ALA A 15 -20.69 48.58 28.04
CA ALA A 15 -21.61 48.77 26.92
C ALA A 15 -21.18 47.73 25.86
N LEU A 16 -21.84 46.57 25.79
CA LEU A 16 -23.03 46.26 24.97
C LEU A 16 -22.78 46.33 23.45
N ALA A 17 -22.92 45.15 22.83
CA ALA A 17 -23.32 44.87 21.46
C ALA A 17 -22.79 45.80 20.35
N SER A 18 -21.84 45.27 19.57
CA SER A 18 -21.70 45.64 18.17
C SER A 18 -21.66 44.37 17.33
N CYS A 19 -22.81 44.04 16.74
CA CYS A 19 -22.87 43.25 15.53
C CYS A 19 -22.32 44.12 14.40
N SER A 20 -21.07 43.91 14.01
CA SER A 20 -20.62 44.22 12.65
C SER A 20 -20.28 42.91 11.97
N LYS A 21 -21.13 42.53 11.02
CA LYS A 21 -20.80 41.56 9.98
C LYS A 21 -19.59 42.09 9.22
N GLU A 22 -18.44 41.48 9.45
CA GLU A 22 -17.32 41.52 8.54
C GLU A 22 -16.92 40.06 8.31
N GLU A 23 -17.23 39.59 7.11
CA GLU A 23 -16.83 38.31 6.53
C GLU A 23 -15.30 38.23 6.54
N THR A 24 -14.77 37.74 7.65
CA THR A 24 -13.36 37.37 7.77
C THR A 24 -13.31 35.87 7.81
N SER A 25 -12.69 35.31 6.75
CA SER A 25 -12.31 33.92 6.60
C SER A 25 -11.90 33.33 7.95
N VAL A 26 -12.81 32.55 8.55
CA VAL A 26 -12.63 31.96 9.86
C VAL A 26 -11.46 30.99 9.80
N ASP A 27 -10.42 31.31 10.57
CA ASP A 27 -9.47 30.38 11.18
C ASP A 27 -10.20 29.08 11.58
N PRO A 28 -9.57 27.89 11.49
CA PRO A 28 -10.25 26.64 11.78
C PRO A 28 -10.85 26.69 13.19
N PRO A 29 -12.03 26.08 13.42
CA PRO A 29 -12.73 26.22 14.68
C PRO A 29 -11.82 25.83 15.84
N VAL A 30 -11.64 26.76 16.79
CA VAL A 30 -11.01 26.48 18.08
C VAL A 30 -11.65 25.20 18.63
N PRO A 31 -10.87 24.22 19.13
CA PRO A 31 -11.45 22.95 19.53
C PRO A 31 -12.52 23.16 20.60
N GLN A 32 -13.79 22.96 20.24
CA GLN A 32 -14.87 22.92 21.20
C GLN A 32 -14.71 21.66 22.05
N GLY A 33 -14.88 21.79 23.37
CA GLY A 33 -14.69 20.68 24.31
C GLY A 33 -13.47 20.84 25.22
N LYS A 34 -13.36 19.99 26.23
CA LYS A 34 -12.24 20.03 27.18
C LYS A 34 -11.00 19.44 26.51
N ALA A 35 -9.85 20.10 26.70
CA ALA A 35 -8.57 19.61 26.20
C ALA A 35 -8.26 18.18 26.68
N ARG A 36 -7.68 17.38 25.78
CA ARG A 36 -7.29 15.99 26.03
C ARG A 36 -5.96 15.71 25.34
N LEU A 37 -5.04 15.09 26.07
CA LEU A 37 -3.81 14.54 25.51
C LEU A 37 -3.95 13.02 25.43
N ILE A 38 -3.56 12.41 24.32
CA ILE A 38 -3.61 10.96 24.10
C ILE A 38 -2.21 10.46 23.75
N ASP A 39 -1.71 9.53 24.56
CA ASP A 39 -0.55 8.70 24.28
C ASP A 39 -0.99 7.59 23.34
N LEU A 40 -0.75 7.80 22.04
CA LEU A 40 -1.13 6.89 20.99
C LEU A 40 0.01 5.91 20.74
N THR A 41 -0.27 4.62 20.86
CA THR A 41 0.65 3.54 20.45
C THR A 41 0.19 2.96 19.11
N ILE A 42 1.11 2.81 18.17
CA ILE A 42 0.84 2.40 16.79
C ILE A 42 1.68 1.18 16.46
N GLY A 43 1.07 0.12 15.93
CA GLY A 43 1.78 -1.06 15.42
C GLY A 43 0.86 -2.27 15.24
N GLY A 44 1.28 -3.25 14.44
CA GLY A 44 0.61 -4.55 14.30
C GLY A 44 0.93 -5.52 15.45
N GLY A 45 0.16 -6.60 15.59
CA GLY A 45 0.47 -7.70 16.53
C GLY A 45 1.83 -8.36 16.25
N SER A 46 2.34 -9.19 17.18
CA SER A 46 3.68 -9.81 17.11
C SER A 46 3.99 -10.39 15.72
N LEU A 47 5.10 -9.93 15.14
CA LEU A 47 5.46 -10.10 13.74
C LEU A 47 6.54 -11.18 13.63
N SER A 48 6.14 -12.44 13.47
CA SER A 48 7.10 -13.51 13.18
C SER A 48 7.29 -13.68 11.66
N SER A 49 8.54 -13.63 11.21
CA SER A 49 8.95 -13.98 9.84
C SER A 49 9.41 -15.43 9.82
N LYS A 50 8.92 -16.23 8.86
CA LYS A 50 9.52 -17.52 8.48
C LYS A 50 9.92 -17.52 7.00
N ALA A 51 10.64 -16.50 6.56
CA ALA A 51 11.39 -16.57 5.31
C ALA A 51 12.88 -16.37 5.61
N ALA A 52 13.68 -17.41 5.38
CA ALA A 52 15.14 -17.33 5.38
C ALA A 52 15.60 -17.22 3.92
N GLY A 53 16.29 -16.13 3.59
CA GLY A 53 16.55 -15.70 2.21
C GLY A 53 15.27 -15.18 1.52
N ALA A 54 15.40 -14.27 0.54
CA ALA A 54 14.30 -13.57 -0.14
C ALA A 54 13.61 -12.43 0.62
N ALA A 55 13.03 -11.49 -0.14
CA ALA A 55 12.23 -10.32 0.24
C ALA A 55 11.68 -10.40 1.68
N THR A 56 12.40 -9.80 2.63
CA THR A 56 12.04 -9.91 4.05
C THR A 56 10.94 -8.92 4.39
N ASN A 57 9.81 -9.42 4.89
CA ASN A 57 8.68 -8.57 5.33
C ASN A 57 8.98 -7.74 6.60
N ALA A 58 10.23 -7.78 7.11
CA ALA A 58 10.60 -7.09 8.36
C ALA A 58 10.81 -5.60 8.14
N THR A 59 11.46 -5.21 7.03
CA THR A 59 11.70 -3.82 6.63
C THR A 59 10.41 -3.13 6.21
N ASP A 60 9.52 -3.84 5.49
CA ASP A 60 8.21 -3.34 5.06
C ASP A 60 7.33 -2.81 6.20
N LYS A 61 7.57 -3.27 7.43
CA LYS A 61 6.80 -2.93 8.63
C LYS A 61 7.32 -1.68 9.35
N ALA A 62 8.37 -1.05 8.84
CA ALA A 62 8.89 0.18 9.39
C ALA A 62 7.82 1.28 9.34
N ILE A 63 7.68 2.03 10.44
CA ILE A 63 6.83 3.22 10.53
C ILE A 63 7.76 4.41 10.70
N THR A 64 7.83 5.27 9.69
CA THR A 64 8.76 6.41 9.65
C THR A 64 8.07 7.74 9.95
N ASN A 65 6.79 7.86 9.60
CA ASN A 65 5.96 9.04 9.84
C ASN A 65 4.48 8.64 9.98
N LEU A 66 3.69 9.51 10.61
CA LEU A 66 2.27 9.28 10.85
C LEU A 66 1.44 10.53 10.56
N THR A 67 0.28 10.34 9.95
CA THR A 67 -0.81 11.32 9.92
C THR A 67 -1.96 10.78 10.75
N VAL A 68 -2.39 11.54 11.75
CA VAL A 68 -3.39 11.12 12.74
C VAL A 68 -4.60 12.06 12.72
N PHE A 69 -5.80 11.51 12.71
CA PHE A 69 -7.07 12.24 12.76
C PHE A 69 -7.85 11.84 14.02
N GLY A 70 -8.22 12.83 14.83
CA GLY A 70 -9.25 12.68 15.87
C GLY A 70 -10.60 13.08 15.31
N VAL A 71 -11.61 12.22 15.47
CA VAL A 71 -12.92 12.36 14.83
C VAL A 71 -14.02 12.32 15.88
N ASN A 72 -15.02 13.19 15.73
CA ASN A 72 -16.30 13.05 16.40
C ASN A 72 -17.22 12.24 15.49
N THR A 73 -17.49 10.98 15.83
CA THR A 73 -18.29 10.08 14.98
C THR A 73 -19.78 10.40 14.98
N THR A 74 -20.27 11.14 16.00
CA THR A 74 -21.68 11.59 16.05
C THR A 74 -21.94 12.71 15.05
N THR A 75 -21.03 13.67 14.93
CA THR A 75 -21.17 14.78 13.95
C THR A 75 -20.48 14.49 12.62
N GLY A 76 -19.61 13.48 12.57
CA GLY A 76 -18.75 13.19 11.43
C GLY A 76 -17.65 14.23 11.20
N SER A 77 -17.36 15.09 12.18
CA SER A 77 -16.37 16.17 12.04
C SER A 77 -14.96 15.71 12.42
N ILE A 78 -13.95 16.20 11.69
CA ILE A 78 -12.55 16.08 12.10
C ILE A 78 -12.30 17.10 13.22
N VAL A 79 -12.00 16.61 14.41
CA VAL A 79 -11.69 17.41 15.61
C VAL A 79 -10.21 17.82 15.60
N THR A 80 -9.35 16.94 15.13
CA THR A 80 -7.90 17.17 15.08
C THR A 80 -7.32 16.44 13.88
N LYS A 81 -6.35 17.05 13.22
CA LYS A 81 -5.48 16.40 12.24
C LYS A 81 -4.05 16.82 12.50
N LYS A 82 -3.12 15.87 12.49
CA LYS A 82 -1.72 16.14 12.82
C LYS A 82 -0.78 15.17 12.10
N TYR A 83 0.24 15.74 11.48
CA TYR A 83 1.38 15.00 10.96
C TYR A 83 2.51 14.91 12.01
N PHE A 84 3.15 13.74 12.09
CA PHE A 84 4.30 13.46 12.93
C PHE A 84 5.43 12.92 12.05
N SER A 85 6.46 13.75 11.84
CA SER A 85 7.72 13.37 11.18
C SER A 85 8.73 12.73 12.12
N THR A 86 8.44 12.71 13.43
CA THR A 86 9.31 12.12 14.46
C THR A 86 8.44 11.31 15.41
N LEU A 87 8.86 10.08 15.64
CA LEU A 87 8.14 9.07 16.40
C LEU A 87 9.03 8.56 17.53
N VAL A 88 8.42 8.22 18.66
CA VAL A 88 9.12 7.60 19.78
C VAL A 88 9.04 6.08 19.64
N ASP A 89 10.16 5.38 19.76
CA ASP A 89 10.17 3.92 19.80
C ASP A 89 9.49 3.39 21.07
N ALA A 90 8.62 2.39 20.89
CA ALA A 90 7.87 1.78 21.98
C ALA A 90 8.19 0.30 22.20
N GLY A 91 9.21 -0.24 21.52
CA GLY A 91 9.53 -1.66 21.50
C GLY A 91 8.56 -2.46 20.61
N ASP A 92 8.86 -3.74 20.36
CA ASP A 92 7.99 -4.68 19.64
C ASP A 92 7.45 -4.17 18.30
N ASN A 93 8.27 -3.47 17.52
CA ASN A 93 7.88 -2.81 16.25
C ASN A 93 6.72 -1.80 16.38
N LYS A 94 6.54 -1.22 17.57
CA LYS A 94 5.54 -0.18 17.84
C LYS A 94 6.18 1.19 17.94
N LYS A 95 5.40 2.21 17.57
CA LYS A 95 5.73 3.63 17.71
C LYS A 95 4.75 4.33 18.63
N LYS A 96 5.19 5.44 19.22
CA LYS A 96 4.38 6.30 20.08
C LYS A 96 4.43 7.75 19.65
N VAL A 97 3.29 8.43 19.78
CA VAL A 97 3.15 9.88 19.62
C VAL A 97 2.14 10.41 20.63
N ASN A 98 2.28 11.70 21.00
CA ASN A 98 1.27 12.38 21.81
C ASN A 98 0.35 13.22 20.92
N LEU A 99 -0.94 12.86 20.87
CA LEU A 99 -1.98 13.58 20.16
C LEU A 99 -2.69 14.54 21.11
N ALA A 100 -2.53 15.84 20.91
CA ALA A 100 -3.32 16.86 21.59
C ALA A 100 -4.64 17.06 20.82
N THR A 101 -5.77 16.89 21.51
CA THR A 101 -7.13 16.93 20.95
C THR A 101 -8.14 17.39 22.03
N THR A 102 -9.44 17.10 21.88
CA THR A 102 -10.48 17.34 22.89
C THR A 102 -11.26 16.08 23.25
N ASP A 103 -12.12 16.20 24.26
CA ASP A 103 -13.11 15.20 24.64
C ASP A 103 -14.17 14.90 23.58
N GLN A 104 -14.24 15.67 22.50
CA GLN A 104 -15.11 15.39 21.35
C GLN A 104 -14.55 14.27 20.45
N THR A 105 -13.26 13.94 20.57
CA THR A 105 -12.64 12.83 19.82
C THR A 105 -13.10 11.49 20.39
N THR A 106 -13.86 10.77 19.56
CA THR A 106 -14.46 9.46 19.87
C THR A 106 -13.85 8.34 19.04
N GLU A 107 -13.20 8.66 17.92
CA GLU A 107 -12.44 7.72 17.11
C GLU A 107 -11.13 8.36 16.62
N ILE A 108 -10.08 7.55 16.49
CA ILE A 108 -8.79 7.96 15.96
C ILE A 108 -8.51 7.15 14.69
N TYR A 109 -8.14 7.83 13.61
CA TYR A 109 -7.65 7.22 12.38
C TYR A 109 -6.16 7.56 12.20
N VAL A 110 -5.39 6.60 11.70
CA VAL A 110 -3.94 6.72 11.50
C VAL A 110 -3.61 6.27 10.09
N ILE A 111 -2.76 7.04 9.41
CA ILE A 111 -2.10 6.65 8.16
C ILE A 111 -0.60 6.78 8.37
N ALA A 112 0.15 5.73 8.08
CA ALA A 112 1.60 5.70 8.19
C ALA A 112 2.28 5.86 6.83
N ASN A 113 3.52 6.33 6.86
CA ASN A 113 4.46 6.31 5.73
C ASN A 113 4.02 7.12 4.49
N ILE A 114 3.29 8.21 4.70
CA ILE A 114 2.95 9.18 3.63
C ILE A 114 4.20 9.96 3.18
N GLY A 115 5.17 10.16 4.08
CA GLY A 115 6.46 10.82 3.79
C GLY A 115 6.42 12.35 3.87
N LYS A 116 5.24 12.97 3.85
CA LYS A 116 5.04 14.41 3.98
C LYS A 116 3.73 14.78 4.67
N ASP A 117 3.61 16.02 5.11
CA ASP A 117 2.38 16.54 5.68
C ASP A 117 1.35 16.84 4.57
N LEU A 118 0.36 15.98 4.43
CA LEU A 118 -0.77 16.16 3.51
C LEU A 118 -1.98 16.85 4.17
N THR A 119 -1.86 17.31 5.42
CA THR A 119 -2.96 17.95 6.16
C THR A 119 -2.99 19.47 6.01
N ALA A 120 -1.96 20.04 5.38
CA ALA A 120 -1.82 21.47 5.10
C ALA A 120 -2.80 21.97 4.03
N SER A 121 -3.07 23.28 4.00
CA SER A 121 -4.01 23.88 3.05
C SER A 121 -3.67 23.50 1.59
N GLY A 122 -4.67 23.06 0.83
CA GLY A 122 -4.53 22.61 -0.56
C GLY A 122 -4.07 21.17 -0.75
N GLU A 123 -3.69 20.45 0.30
CA GLU A 123 -3.24 19.06 0.21
C GLU A 123 -4.40 18.05 0.37
N ALA A 124 -4.20 16.82 -0.13
CA ALA A 124 -5.24 15.81 -0.28
C ALA A 124 -5.88 15.33 1.05
N LEU A 125 -5.19 15.49 2.18
CA LEU A 125 -5.68 15.11 3.51
C LEU A 125 -6.09 16.31 4.36
N ASN A 126 -6.17 17.51 3.78
CA ASN A 126 -6.76 18.68 4.42
C ASN A 126 -8.30 18.62 4.40
N VAL A 127 -8.83 17.59 5.03
CA VAL A 127 -10.27 17.30 5.10
C VAL A 127 -10.85 17.77 6.44
N GLN A 128 -12.17 18.01 6.46
CA GLN A 128 -12.90 18.49 7.64
C GLN A 128 -13.98 17.51 8.13
N THR A 129 -14.30 16.47 7.34
CA THR A 129 -15.30 15.46 7.70
C THR A 129 -14.74 14.06 7.56
N LEU A 130 -15.31 13.11 8.30
CA LEU A 130 -15.00 11.69 8.21
C LEU A 130 -15.29 11.15 6.81
N THR A 131 -16.38 11.60 6.17
CA THR A 131 -16.71 11.25 4.80
C THR A 131 -15.59 11.67 3.84
N ALA A 132 -15.11 12.90 3.94
CA ALA A 132 -14.01 13.37 3.10
C ALA A 132 -12.71 12.60 3.38
N LEU A 133 -12.43 12.23 4.65
CA LEU A 133 -11.28 11.40 5.00
C LEU A 133 -11.38 9.99 4.41
N LYS A 134 -12.56 9.36 4.48
CA LYS A 134 -12.83 8.04 3.87
C LYS A 134 -12.75 8.06 2.35
N ASN A 135 -12.93 9.23 1.73
CA ASN A 135 -12.85 9.45 0.29
C ASN A 135 -11.46 9.87 -0.21
N ALA A 136 -10.53 10.17 0.69
CA ALA A 136 -9.19 10.54 0.30
C ALA A 136 -8.44 9.33 -0.29
N GLN A 137 -7.78 9.56 -1.42
CA GLN A 137 -7.11 8.51 -2.20
C GLN A 137 -5.60 8.66 -2.17
N ALA A 138 -4.92 7.54 -2.12
CA ALA A 138 -3.50 7.35 -2.35
C ALA A 138 -3.26 7.02 -3.83
N SER A 139 -2.15 7.51 -4.37
CA SER A 139 -1.62 7.09 -5.68
C SER A 139 -0.48 6.11 -5.47
N LEU A 140 -0.47 5.03 -6.26
CA LEU A 140 0.65 4.10 -6.37
C LEU A 140 1.79 4.72 -7.17
N ILE A 141 1.52 5.72 -8.01
CA ILE A 141 2.49 6.31 -8.93
C ILE A 141 2.82 7.73 -8.51
N VAL A 142 4.11 8.00 -8.34
CA VAL A 142 4.68 9.34 -8.26
C VAL A 142 5.12 9.73 -9.67
N THR A 143 4.82 10.96 -10.09
CA THR A 143 5.18 11.45 -11.43
C THR A 143 6.36 12.43 -11.44
N ALA A 144 6.86 12.82 -10.26
CA ALA A 144 7.99 13.74 -10.09
C ALA A 144 8.88 13.32 -8.92
N PRO A 145 10.22 13.31 -9.06
CA PRO A 145 11.00 13.79 -10.21
C PRO A 145 10.99 12.83 -11.42
N ALA A 146 10.52 11.60 -11.24
CA ALA A 146 10.34 10.63 -12.31
C ALA A 146 9.08 9.79 -12.03
N VAL A 147 8.59 9.09 -13.07
CA VAL A 147 7.48 8.15 -12.94
C VAL A 147 7.97 6.88 -12.24
N ALA A 148 7.53 6.66 -11.00
CA ALA A 148 7.98 5.54 -10.17
C ALA A 148 6.88 5.11 -9.18
N PRO A 149 6.94 3.88 -8.65
CA PRO A 149 6.08 3.45 -7.56
C PRO A 149 6.31 4.28 -6.29
N ALA A 150 5.22 4.72 -5.67
CA ALA A 150 5.21 5.39 -4.37
C ALA A 150 5.51 4.43 -3.22
N GLN A 151 5.22 3.14 -3.41
CA GLN A 151 5.44 2.08 -2.44
C GLN A 151 6.81 1.46 -2.67
N THR A 152 7.68 1.53 -1.67
CA THR A 152 9.03 0.96 -1.72
C THR A 152 9.31 0.20 -0.43
N GLU A 153 10.33 -0.67 -0.46
CA GLU A 153 10.74 -1.39 0.74
C GLU A 153 11.08 -0.40 1.86
N GLY A 154 10.54 -0.64 3.06
CA GLY A 154 10.71 0.26 4.20
C GLY A 154 9.82 1.51 4.20
N ASN A 155 9.08 1.76 3.11
CA ASN A 155 8.13 2.87 3.01
C ASN A 155 6.85 2.41 2.29
N VAL A 156 6.11 1.52 2.97
CA VAL A 156 4.82 1.02 2.51
C VAL A 156 3.71 1.67 3.32
N LEU A 157 2.68 2.18 2.64
CA LEU A 157 1.51 2.78 3.27
C LEU A 157 0.75 1.77 4.12
N MET A 158 0.35 2.24 5.29
CA MET A 158 -0.52 1.48 6.19
C MET A 158 -1.57 2.39 6.80
N SER A 159 -2.70 1.82 7.19
CA SER A 159 -3.71 2.57 7.93
C SER A 159 -4.49 1.72 8.92
N GLY A 160 -5.13 2.40 9.87
CA GLY A 160 -5.97 1.77 10.88
C GLY A 160 -6.78 2.79 11.66
N SER A 161 -7.69 2.30 12.50
CA SER A 161 -8.45 3.14 13.42
C SER A 161 -8.66 2.48 14.78
N THR A 162 -9.09 3.27 15.75
CA THR A 162 -9.55 2.77 17.05
C THR A 162 -10.62 3.68 17.63
N THR A 163 -11.65 3.07 18.22
CA THR A 163 -12.67 3.73 19.04
C THR A 163 -12.35 3.63 20.53
N THR A 164 -11.28 2.91 20.90
CA THR A 164 -10.92 2.65 22.30
C THR A 164 -9.92 3.70 22.78
N ILE A 165 -10.40 4.63 23.61
CA ILE A 165 -9.57 5.66 24.25
C ILE A 165 -9.79 5.61 25.76
N THR A 166 -8.76 5.19 26.51
CA THR A 166 -8.85 4.93 27.96
C THR A 166 -8.16 6.04 28.75
N GLY A 167 -8.78 6.50 29.83
CA GLY A 167 -8.24 7.54 30.70
C GLY A 167 -8.96 8.88 30.59
N GLY A 168 -8.58 9.80 31.48
CA GLY A 168 -9.35 11.01 31.79
C GLY A 168 -9.34 12.11 30.72
N ILE A 169 -10.27 13.05 30.89
CA ILE A 169 -10.40 14.30 30.15
C ILE A 169 -9.83 15.43 31.02
N GLY A 170 -9.03 16.34 30.45
CA GLY A 170 -8.60 17.57 31.14
C GLY A 170 -7.68 17.38 32.35
N GLY A 171 -6.89 16.30 32.42
CA GLY A 171 -5.98 15.99 33.53
C GLY A 171 -4.48 16.11 33.20
N ALA A 172 -3.63 16.04 34.23
CA ALA A 172 -2.17 16.02 34.10
C ALA A 172 -1.60 14.72 33.49
N THR A 173 -2.40 13.66 33.43
CA THR A 173 -2.04 12.36 32.86
C THR A 173 -2.74 12.18 31.52
N ALA A 174 -1.99 11.81 30.49
CA ALA A 174 -2.53 11.55 29.17
C ALA A 174 -3.48 10.33 29.20
N ALA A 175 -4.54 10.39 28.39
CA ALA A 175 -5.29 9.20 28.01
C ALA A 175 -4.42 8.31 27.11
N THR A 176 -4.84 7.06 26.89
CA THR A 176 -4.11 6.08 26.08
C THR A 176 -5.03 5.53 24.99
N ALA A 177 -4.45 5.29 23.81
CA ALA A 177 -5.10 4.59 22.72
C ALA A 177 -4.09 3.73 21.97
N SER A 178 -4.56 2.67 21.32
CA SER A 178 -3.73 1.82 20.47
C SER A 178 -4.41 1.59 19.14
N VAL A 179 -3.64 1.69 18.05
CA VAL A 179 -4.11 1.47 16.68
C VAL A 179 -3.25 0.40 16.01
N SER A 180 -3.91 -0.66 15.55
CA SER A 180 -3.32 -1.66 14.66
C SER A 180 -3.37 -1.16 13.22
N LEU A 181 -2.26 -1.27 12.50
CA LEU A 181 -2.19 -0.85 11.10
C LEU A 181 -2.24 -2.07 10.16
N ASN A 182 -2.91 -1.88 9.03
CA ASN A 182 -2.93 -2.81 7.91
C ASN A 182 -2.26 -2.17 6.70
N PHE A 183 -1.55 -2.98 5.90
CA PHE A 183 -0.99 -2.50 4.65
C PHE A 183 -2.11 -2.14 3.67
N ILE A 184 -1.95 -1.01 3.00
CA ILE A 184 -2.84 -0.61 1.89
C ILE A 184 -2.47 -1.38 0.63
N ALA A 185 -1.18 -1.61 0.42
CA ALA A 185 -0.65 -2.39 -0.69
C ALA A 185 -0.68 -3.90 -0.44
N SER A 186 -0.41 -4.63 -1.50
CA SER A 186 -0.10 -6.05 -1.57
C SER A 186 1.27 -6.23 -2.18
N LYS A 187 1.84 -7.43 -2.08
CA LYS A 187 3.16 -7.75 -2.62
C LYS A 187 3.07 -8.91 -3.61
N ILE A 188 3.54 -8.73 -4.84
CA ILE A 188 3.72 -9.83 -5.80
C ILE A 188 5.20 -10.19 -5.80
N ILE A 189 5.52 -11.48 -5.65
CA ILE A 189 6.89 -11.99 -5.56
C ILE A 189 7.07 -13.03 -6.65
N LEU A 190 7.92 -12.76 -7.64
CA LEU A 190 8.42 -13.78 -8.55
C LEU A 190 9.48 -14.59 -7.80
N LYS A 191 9.01 -15.64 -7.14
CA LYS A 191 9.78 -16.41 -6.18
C LYS A 191 10.73 -17.38 -6.86
N SER A 192 10.25 -18.09 -7.88
CA SER A 192 11.11 -19.06 -8.56
C SER A 192 10.72 -19.38 -9.99
N LEU A 193 11.73 -19.61 -10.82
CA LEU A 193 11.60 -20.18 -12.14
C LEU A 193 12.39 -21.48 -12.21
N SER A 194 11.79 -22.53 -12.75
CA SER A 194 12.43 -23.84 -12.94
C SER A 194 12.01 -24.49 -14.25
N ARG A 195 12.77 -25.48 -14.72
CA ARG A 195 12.48 -26.18 -15.97
C ARG A 195 12.40 -27.69 -15.73
N GLU A 196 11.35 -28.32 -16.24
CA GLU A 196 11.22 -29.76 -16.10
C GLU A 196 12.29 -30.51 -16.90
N ALA A 197 12.80 -31.62 -16.33
CA ALA A 197 13.82 -32.48 -16.94
C ALA A 197 13.47 -32.99 -18.35
N GLY A 198 12.18 -33.14 -18.68
CA GLY A 198 11.72 -33.57 -20.01
C GLY A 198 11.62 -32.45 -21.05
N SER A 199 11.89 -31.20 -20.70
CA SER A 199 11.82 -30.06 -21.63
C SER A 199 13.02 -30.06 -22.59
N THR A 200 12.82 -29.67 -23.84
CA THR A 200 13.85 -29.65 -24.90
C THR A 200 14.11 -28.25 -25.44
N GLY A 201 15.26 -28.04 -26.07
CA GLY A 201 15.78 -26.72 -26.48
C GLY A 201 16.86 -26.16 -25.54
N VAL A 202 17.80 -25.42 -26.11
CA VAL A 202 19.02 -24.92 -25.46
C VAL A 202 18.85 -23.46 -25.06
N TYR A 203 18.93 -23.17 -23.75
CA TYR A 203 18.87 -21.80 -23.25
C TYR A 203 20.05 -20.97 -23.77
N GLY A 204 19.79 -19.74 -24.19
CA GLY A 204 20.76 -18.85 -24.83
C GLY A 204 21.03 -19.13 -26.32
N THR A 205 20.51 -20.24 -26.87
CA THR A 205 20.63 -20.58 -28.32
C THR A 205 19.28 -20.65 -29.01
N ASP A 206 18.30 -21.31 -28.40
CA ASP A 206 16.96 -21.48 -28.96
C ASP A 206 15.96 -20.53 -28.28
N PHE A 207 16.15 -20.25 -26.99
CA PHE A 207 15.34 -19.27 -26.27
C PHE A 207 16.14 -18.64 -25.12
N LYS A 208 15.71 -17.47 -24.65
CA LYS A 208 16.24 -16.85 -23.42
C LYS A 208 15.19 -15.96 -22.76
N PHE A 209 15.22 -15.87 -21.44
CA PHE A 209 14.39 -14.88 -20.74
C PHE A 209 14.87 -13.46 -21.03
N ASP A 210 13.92 -12.55 -21.15
CA ASP A 210 14.18 -11.13 -21.37
C ASP A 210 13.83 -10.34 -20.11
N SER A 211 12.56 -10.40 -19.70
CA SER A 211 12.03 -9.58 -18.61
C SER A 211 10.81 -10.21 -17.93
N ALA A 212 10.59 -9.84 -16.67
CA ALA A 212 9.36 -10.07 -15.94
C ALA A 212 8.61 -8.74 -15.81
N ILE A 213 7.36 -8.68 -16.26
CA ILE A 213 6.62 -7.43 -16.46
C ILE A 213 5.27 -7.50 -15.76
N LEU A 214 4.89 -6.48 -15.00
CA LEU A 214 3.52 -6.30 -14.52
C LEU A 214 2.71 -5.42 -15.48
N THR A 215 1.48 -5.85 -15.77
CA THR A 215 0.49 -5.08 -16.53
C THR A 215 -0.79 -4.91 -15.74
N ASN A 216 -1.63 -3.95 -16.13
CA ASN A 216 -2.91 -3.64 -15.50
C ASN A 216 -2.79 -3.44 -13.97
N VAL A 217 -1.77 -2.70 -13.54
CA VAL A 217 -1.57 -2.40 -12.11
C VAL A 217 -2.50 -1.24 -11.73
N GLN A 218 -3.42 -1.48 -10.79
CA GLN A 218 -4.31 -0.45 -10.22
C GLN A 218 -3.45 0.62 -9.53
N THR A 219 -3.59 1.88 -9.93
CA THR A 219 -2.76 2.96 -9.39
C THR A 219 -3.42 3.76 -8.27
N SER A 220 -4.65 3.45 -7.91
CA SER A 220 -5.43 4.21 -6.93
C SER A 220 -5.95 3.30 -5.82
N ALA A 221 -5.93 3.80 -4.59
CA ALA A 221 -6.55 3.17 -3.42
C ALA A 221 -7.06 4.25 -2.46
N TYR A 222 -8.06 3.97 -1.64
CA TYR A 222 -8.41 4.83 -0.51
C TYR A 222 -7.37 4.70 0.60
N TYR A 223 -7.15 5.76 1.39
CA TYR A 223 -6.25 5.66 2.54
C TYR A 223 -6.81 4.80 3.67
N LEU A 224 -8.14 4.74 3.80
CA LEU A 224 -8.82 4.02 4.88
C LEU A 224 -9.58 2.82 4.35
N MET A 225 -9.42 1.69 5.03
CA MET A 225 -10.11 0.46 4.71
C MET A 225 -11.61 0.59 4.95
N GLY A 226 -12.41 -0.03 4.09
CA GLY A 226 -13.84 -0.18 4.28
C GLY A 226 -14.29 -1.47 3.61
N ASN A 227 -15.09 -2.27 4.32
CA ASN A 227 -15.50 -3.62 3.88
C ASN A 227 -14.30 -4.54 3.55
N ASN A 228 -13.22 -4.46 4.35
CA ASN A 228 -11.95 -5.17 4.13
C ASN A 228 -11.21 -4.83 2.83
N SER A 229 -11.62 -3.75 2.14
CA SER A 229 -11.05 -3.31 0.87
C SER A 229 -10.64 -1.83 0.92
N TYR A 230 -9.65 -1.49 0.10
CA TYR A 230 -9.21 -0.12 -0.18
C TYR A 230 -9.70 0.40 -1.53
N ILE A 231 -10.55 -0.33 -2.25
CA ILE A 231 -11.15 0.13 -3.53
C ILE A 231 -12.69 0.09 -3.51
N ASP A 232 -13.29 -0.65 -2.57
CA ASP A 232 -14.75 -0.85 -2.50
C ASP A 232 -15.56 0.42 -2.24
N ILE A 233 -16.83 0.39 -2.61
CA ILE A 233 -17.83 1.41 -2.24
C ILE A 233 -18.17 1.27 -0.75
N ILE A 234 -18.43 2.40 -0.07
CA ILE A 234 -19.16 2.41 1.20
C ILE A 234 -20.52 3.07 0.98
N ALA A 235 -21.59 2.33 1.29
CA ALA A 235 -22.97 2.74 1.11
C ALA A 235 -23.30 4.08 1.80
N GLY A 236 -24.38 4.73 1.35
CA GLY A 236 -24.86 6.00 1.91
C GLY A 236 -24.03 7.22 1.49
N ASN A 237 -23.43 7.18 0.29
CA ASN A 237 -22.55 8.24 -0.24
C ASN A 237 -21.33 8.54 0.66
N VAL A 238 -20.94 7.58 1.50
CA VAL A 238 -19.75 7.72 2.36
C VAL A 238 -18.50 7.58 1.52
N ARG A 239 -18.48 6.63 0.57
CA ARG A 239 -17.36 6.40 -0.34
C ARG A 239 -17.81 5.91 -1.73
N PRO A 240 -17.43 6.59 -2.83
CA PRO A 240 -17.80 6.17 -4.17
C PRO A 240 -16.99 4.95 -4.62
N ALA A 241 -17.24 4.47 -5.83
CA ALA A 241 -16.34 3.54 -6.49
C ALA A 241 -15.04 4.28 -6.84
N ILE A 242 -13.92 3.58 -6.76
CA ILE A 242 -12.66 4.16 -7.21
C ILE A 242 -12.66 4.31 -8.73
N THR A 243 -12.13 5.43 -9.23
CA THR A 243 -11.86 5.56 -10.66
C THR A 243 -10.60 4.78 -10.96
N SER A 244 -10.74 3.61 -11.61
CA SER A 244 -9.59 2.79 -11.96
C SER A 244 -8.69 3.52 -12.96
N THR A 245 -7.40 3.49 -12.67
CA THR A 245 -6.33 3.99 -13.54
C THR A 245 -5.20 2.98 -13.50
N TRP A 246 -4.61 2.71 -14.66
CA TRP A 246 -3.73 1.57 -14.85
C TRP A 246 -2.31 1.99 -15.17
N ALA A 247 -1.37 1.21 -14.66
CA ALA A 247 0.03 1.30 -14.99
C ALA A 247 0.57 -0.04 -15.49
N THR A 248 1.68 0.03 -16.22
CA THR A 248 2.29 -1.13 -16.87
C THR A 248 3.80 -0.96 -16.97
N GLY A 249 4.54 -2.07 -16.94
CA GLY A 249 5.96 -2.10 -17.29
C GLY A 249 6.20 -2.32 -18.80
N ARG A 250 5.15 -2.52 -19.60
CA ARG A 250 5.27 -2.68 -21.06
C ARG A 250 5.40 -1.31 -21.73
N ASN A 251 6.41 -1.17 -22.58
CA ASN A 251 6.61 0.05 -23.36
C ASN A 251 5.55 0.22 -24.46
N GLY A 252 5.20 1.47 -24.75
CA GLY A 252 4.35 1.83 -25.90
C GLY A 252 2.86 1.52 -25.73
N GLN A 253 2.41 1.31 -24.49
CA GLN A 253 1.00 1.09 -24.16
C GLN A 253 0.27 2.40 -23.85
N THR A 254 -1.06 2.36 -23.83
CA THR A 254 -1.89 3.51 -23.43
C THR A 254 -1.86 3.78 -21.93
N ASP A 255 -1.65 2.74 -21.14
CA ASP A 255 -1.56 2.81 -19.68
C ASP A 255 -0.26 3.50 -19.26
N THR A 256 -0.19 3.99 -18.02
CA THR A 256 1.00 4.72 -17.55
C THR A 256 2.20 3.80 -17.49
N GLU A 257 3.24 4.07 -18.28
CA GLU A 257 4.47 3.28 -18.27
C GLU A 257 5.29 3.58 -17.00
N VAL A 258 5.64 2.53 -16.26
CA VAL A 258 6.42 2.60 -15.03
C VAL A 258 7.56 1.58 -15.14
N ALA A 259 8.79 2.06 -15.28
CA ALA A 259 9.94 1.21 -15.55
C ALA A 259 10.17 0.14 -14.46
N ASP A 260 9.91 0.46 -13.19
CA ASP A 260 10.03 -0.48 -12.07
C ASP A 260 9.09 -1.70 -12.16
N PHE A 261 8.02 -1.60 -12.96
CA PHE A 261 7.14 -2.74 -13.25
C PHE A 261 7.69 -3.68 -14.33
N SER A 262 8.92 -3.46 -14.80
CA SER A 262 9.65 -4.35 -15.70
C SER A 262 11.04 -4.67 -15.14
N GLN A 263 11.25 -5.93 -14.78
CA GLN A 263 12.52 -6.42 -14.26
C GLN A 263 13.25 -7.22 -15.35
N SER A 264 14.49 -6.84 -15.68
CA SER A 264 15.32 -7.65 -16.57
C SER A 264 15.65 -9.01 -15.93
N LEU A 265 15.53 -10.07 -16.73
CA LEU A 265 15.89 -11.45 -16.36
C LEU A 265 17.25 -11.88 -16.92
N SER A 266 18.04 -10.93 -17.43
CA SER A 266 19.37 -11.17 -18.03
C SER A 266 20.40 -11.78 -17.06
N SER A 267 20.17 -11.70 -15.75
CA SER A 267 20.99 -12.37 -14.73
C SER A 267 20.87 -13.90 -14.79
N ILE A 268 19.80 -14.44 -15.38
CA ILE A 268 19.62 -15.87 -15.63
C ILE A 268 20.45 -16.24 -16.86
N THR A 269 21.64 -16.77 -16.62
CA THR A 269 22.61 -17.14 -17.67
C THR A 269 22.54 -18.62 -18.07
N ALA A 270 21.90 -19.46 -17.26
CA ALA A 270 21.67 -20.86 -17.52
C ALA A 270 20.27 -21.27 -17.03
N PHE A 271 19.62 -22.19 -17.75
CA PHE A 271 18.28 -22.69 -17.43
C PHE A 271 18.08 -24.09 -18.04
N ALA A 272 18.91 -25.05 -17.63
CA ALA A 272 18.86 -26.40 -18.20
C ALA A 272 17.69 -27.21 -17.63
N PRO A 273 17.18 -28.21 -18.39
CA PRO A 273 16.14 -29.10 -17.89
C PRO A 273 16.58 -29.84 -16.61
N GLY A 274 15.77 -29.78 -15.56
CA GLY A 274 16.02 -30.48 -14.29
C GLY A 274 17.02 -29.79 -13.35
N ASP A 275 17.52 -28.61 -13.70
CA ASP A 275 18.34 -27.81 -12.80
C ASP A 275 17.55 -27.34 -11.57
N ALA A 276 18.29 -26.97 -10.51
CA ALA A 276 17.71 -26.30 -9.37
C ALA A 276 17.03 -25.00 -9.82
N ALA A 277 15.91 -24.67 -9.17
CA ALA A 277 15.15 -23.47 -9.47
C ALA A 277 15.99 -22.20 -9.21
N THR A 278 15.88 -21.23 -10.11
CA THR A 278 16.35 -19.86 -9.85
C THR A 278 15.39 -19.22 -8.85
N GLN A 279 15.91 -18.74 -7.72
CA GLN A 279 15.12 -18.20 -6.62
C GLN A 279 15.21 -16.67 -6.54
N ASP A 280 14.22 -16.06 -5.88
CA ASP A 280 14.24 -14.69 -5.37
C ASP A 280 14.53 -13.63 -6.45
N ILE A 281 13.74 -13.70 -7.52
CA ILE A 281 14.04 -13.03 -8.78
C ILE A 281 13.60 -11.57 -8.74
N ALA A 282 12.36 -11.31 -8.34
CA ALA A 282 11.78 -9.97 -8.35
C ALA A 282 10.59 -9.86 -7.38
N TYR A 283 10.26 -8.65 -6.95
CA TYR A 283 9.03 -8.35 -6.24
C TYR A 283 8.54 -6.94 -6.53
N TRP A 284 7.24 -6.73 -6.34
CA TRP A 284 6.57 -5.45 -6.54
C TRP A 284 5.53 -5.22 -5.47
N TYR A 285 5.29 -3.94 -5.15
CA TYR A 285 4.16 -3.51 -4.36
C TYR A 285 3.07 -2.99 -5.29
N VAL A 286 1.85 -3.49 -5.10
CA VAL A 286 0.68 -3.15 -5.93
C VAL A 286 -0.50 -2.80 -5.03
N PHE A 287 -1.47 -2.05 -5.52
CA PHE A 287 -2.75 -1.94 -4.82
C PHE A 287 -3.68 -3.11 -5.17
N GLU A 288 -4.71 -3.26 -4.35
CA GLU A 288 -5.83 -4.17 -4.58
C GLU A 288 -6.38 -4.00 -6.00
N ASN A 289 -6.64 -5.13 -6.68
CA ASN A 289 -7.26 -5.14 -7.99
C ASN A 289 -8.19 -6.34 -8.12
N SER A 290 -9.49 -6.05 -8.22
CA SER A 290 -10.56 -7.02 -8.42
C SER A 290 -11.26 -6.88 -9.77
N ASP A 291 -10.70 -6.09 -10.69
CA ASP A 291 -11.25 -5.89 -12.02
C ASP A 291 -11.08 -7.16 -12.86
N GLN A 292 -12.18 -7.63 -13.47
CA GLN A 292 -12.19 -8.86 -14.28
C GLN A 292 -11.77 -8.61 -15.73
N ASP A 293 -11.92 -7.40 -16.23
CA ASP A 293 -11.57 -7.02 -17.60
C ASP A 293 -10.13 -6.48 -17.68
N LYS A 294 -9.62 -5.97 -16.56
CA LYS A 294 -8.24 -5.47 -16.38
C LYS A 294 -7.56 -6.06 -15.14
N PRO A 295 -7.49 -7.40 -15.00
CA PRO A 295 -6.78 -8.01 -13.89
C PRO A 295 -5.29 -7.72 -13.99
N THR A 296 -4.64 -7.51 -12.85
CA THR A 296 -3.18 -7.42 -12.80
C THR A 296 -2.59 -8.73 -13.29
N THR A 297 -1.59 -8.64 -14.17
CA THR A 297 -0.96 -9.82 -14.77
C THR A 297 0.55 -9.70 -14.67
N LEU A 298 1.20 -10.78 -14.26
CA LEU A 298 2.64 -10.95 -14.34
C LEU A 298 3.00 -11.70 -15.62
N LEU A 299 3.78 -11.07 -16.49
CA LEU A 299 4.26 -11.64 -17.74
C LEU A 299 5.71 -12.05 -17.59
N ILE A 300 6.03 -13.30 -17.92
CA ILE A 300 7.42 -13.70 -18.19
C ILE A 300 7.65 -13.61 -19.69
N LYS A 301 8.38 -12.58 -20.12
CA LYS A 301 8.79 -12.38 -21.51
C LYS A 301 10.06 -13.16 -21.80
N TYR A 302 10.07 -13.86 -22.91
CA TYR A 302 11.24 -14.54 -23.45
C TYR A 302 11.36 -14.30 -24.95
N LEU A 303 12.59 -14.39 -25.45
CA LEU A 303 12.88 -14.39 -26.87
C LEU A 303 13.09 -15.83 -27.31
N TRP A 304 12.45 -16.22 -28.41
CA TRP A 304 12.55 -17.54 -29.00
C TRP A 304 13.08 -17.43 -30.44
N LYS A 305 13.81 -18.47 -30.84
CA LYS A 305 14.32 -18.65 -32.20
C LYS A 305 13.33 -19.51 -32.96
N GLU A 306 12.40 -18.88 -33.67
CA GLU A 306 11.30 -19.58 -34.37
C GLU A 306 11.80 -20.53 -35.47
N LYS A 307 12.91 -20.19 -36.13
CA LYS A 307 13.47 -20.94 -37.26
C LYS A 307 14.91 -21.33 -37.03
N THR A 308 15.30 -22.54 -37.42
CA THR A 308 16.66 -23.07 -37.24
C THR A 308 17.75 -22.13 -37.80
N ASP A 309 17.49 -21.46 -38.93
CA ASP A 309 18.37 -20.50 -39.59
C ASP A 309 18.05 -19.02 -39.24
N GLY A 310 17.05 -18.78 -38.39
CA GLY A 310 16.59 -17.45 -38.00
C GLY A 310 17.34 -16.81 -36.81
N ALA A 311 16.93 -15.59 -36.47
CA ALA A 311 17.37 -14.91 -35.26
C ALA A 311 16.52 -15.33 -34.04
N MET A 312 17.05 -15.09 -32.84
CA MET A 312 16.30 -15.24 -31.58
C MET A 312 15.69 -13.90 -31.18
N ASP A 313 14.64 -13.51 -31.89
CA ASP A 313 13.96 -12.21 -31.77
C ASP A 313 12.44 -12.32 -31.65
N LYS A 314 11.87 -13.53 -31.75
CA LYS A 314 10.44 -13.75 -31.56
C LYS A 314 10.08 -13.54 -30.09
N GLU A 315 9.32 -12.49 -29.79
CA GLU A 315 8.84 -12.24 -28.44
C GLU A 315 7.66 -13.15 -28.09
N MET A 316 7.78 -13.82 -26.95
CA MET A 316 6.77 -14.72 -26.42
C MET A 316 6.59 -14.46 -24.93
N TYR A 317 5.41 -14.82 -24.41
CA TYR A 317 4.98 -14.49 -23.05
C TYR A 317 4.37 -15.70 -22.35
N PHE A 318 4.62 -15.80 -21.04
CA PHE A 318 3.84 -16.62 -20.12
C PHE A 318 3.10 -15.70 -19.12
N PRO A 319 1.82 -15.34 -19.37
CA PRO A 319 0.99 -14.61 -18.42
C PRO A 319 0.55 -15.42 -17.20
N VAL A 320 0.65 -14.81 -16.02
CA VAL A 320 0.04 -15.26 -14.76
C VAL A 320 -0.96 -14.19 -14.33
N THR A 321 -2.25 -14.50 -14.40
CA THR A 321 -3.32 -13.50 -14.26
C THR A 321 -3.98 -13.61 -12.89
N PHE A 322 -3.99 -12.50 -12.13
CA PHE A 322 -4.50 -12.48 -10.75
C PHE A 322 -6.03 -12.34 -10.70
N ILE A 323 -6.71 -13.45 -10.97
CA ILE A 323 -8.17 -13.61 -10.91
C ILE A 323 -8.55 -14.84 -10.06
N ALA A 324 -9.81 -14.90 -9.61
CA ALA A 324 -10.29 -15.94 -8.71
C ALA A 324 -10.09 -17.38 -9.22
N ASN A 325 -10.19 -17.60 -10.53
CA ASN A 325 -10.05 -18.93 -11.14
C ASN A 325 -8.61 -19.25 -11.61
N ASP A 326 -7.64 -18.40 -11.31
CA ASP A 326 -6.22 -18.56 -11.67
C ASP A 326 -5.32 -18.24 -10.46
N ALA A 327 -4.62 -17.09 -10.45
CA ALA A 327 -3.66 -16.74 -9.40
C ALA A 327 -4.26 -16.11 -8.13
N SER A 328 -5.58 -16.17 -7.95
CA SER A 328 -6.36 -15.42 -6.96
C SER A 328 -6.37 -13.91 -7.21
N VAL A 329 -7.44 -13.24 -6.76
CA VAL A 329 -7.56 -11.78 -6.82
C VAL A 329 -6.53 -11.11 -5.90
N ILE A 330 -6.01 -9.94 -6.28
CA ILE A 330 -5.11 -9.15 -5.45
C ILE A 330 -5.90 -8.44 -4.34
N GLU A 331 -5.66 -8.83 -3.10
CA GLU A 331 -6.26 -8.31 -1.87
C GLU A 331 -5.21 -7.57 -1.04
N PRO A 332 -5.58 -6.49 -0.33
CA PRO A 332 -4.64 -5.68 0.44
C PRO A 332 -4.01 -6.46 1.60
N GLY A 333 -2.74 -6.16 1.91
CA GLY A 333 -2.02 -6.81 3.00
C GLY A 333 -1.71 -8.30 2.78
N LYS A 334 -1.78 -8.78 1.54
CA LYS A 334 -1.34 -10.12 1.14
C LYS A 334 0.00 -10.07 0.39
N ALA A 335 0.74 -11.18 0.47
CA ALA A 335 1.89 -11.45 -0.38
C ALA A 335 1.61 -12.68 -1.25
N TYR A 336 1.80 -12.55 -2.56
CA TYR A 336 1.57 -13.57 -3.59
C TYR A 336 2.91 -14.11 -4.07
N ASN A 337 3.25 -15.34 -3.66
CA ASN A 337 4.45 -16.00 -4.13
C ASN A 337 4.16 -16.75 -5.42
N VAL A 338 4.73 -16.30 -6.53
CA VAL A 338 4.61 -16.94 -7.85
C VAL A 338 5.82 -17.83 -8.09
N SER A 339 5.56 -19.11 -8.34
CA SER A 339 6.57 -20.10 -8.71
C SER A 339 6.14 -20.77 -10.01
N MET A 340 7.02 -20.79 -11.01
CA MET A 340 6.73 -21.33 -12.33
C MET A 340 7.69 -22.47 -12.67
N LYS A 341 7.13 -23.55 -13.20
CA LYS A 341 7.88 -24.68 -13.74
C LYS A 341 7.50 -24.84 -15.21
N PHE A 342 8.47 -24.60 -16.09
CA PHE A 342 8.24 -24.66 -17.54
C PHE A 342 8.37 -26.09 -18.06
N HIS A 343 7.49 -26.41 -19.00
CA HIS A 343 7.41 -27.65 -19.74
C HIS A 343 7.48 -27.35 -21.24
N GLY A 344 7.90 -28.34 -22.03
CA GLY A 344 7.72 -28.29 -23.48
C GLY A 344 9.01 -28.09 -24.28
N ASN A 345 8.80 -27.92 -25.58
CA ASN A 345 9.85 -27.89 -26.59
C ASN A 345 10.13 -26.46 -27.05
N PHE A 346 11.30 -25.93 -26.69
CA PHE A 346 11.78 -24.61 -27.09
C PHE A 346 12.69 -24.64 -28.32
N GLU A 347 12.92 -25.80 -28.93
CA GLU A 347 13.70 -25.91 -30.16
C GLU A 347 13.08 -25.07 -31.29
N PRO A 348 13.87 -24.61 -32.27
CA PRO A 348 13.34 -23.94 -33.44
C PRO A 348 12.42 -24.85 -34.25
N ASP A 349 11.57 -24.25 -35.08
CA ASP A 349 10.58 -24.92 -35.94
C ASP A 349 9.44 -25.65 -35.19
N GLU A 350 9.40 -25.51 -33.87
CA GLU A 350 8.37 -26.03 -32.97
C GLU A 350 7.41 -24.91 -32.53
N ASN A 351 6.80 -25.02 -31.34
CA ASN A 351 5.81 -24.06 -30.81
C ASN A 351 6.38 -23.14 -29.71
N GLY A 352 7.70 -22.97 -29.64
CA GLY A 352 8.36 -22.07 -28.69
C GLY A 352 8.10 -22.37 -27.22
N GLY A 353 7.89 -23.62 -26.84
CA GLY A 353 7.63 -24.01 -25.46
C GLY A 353 6.23 -23.67 -24.96
N GLY A 354 5.29 -23.31 -25.84
CA GLY A 354 3.87 -23.16 -25.50
C GLY A 354 3.49 -21.86 -24.77
N GLY A 355 4.33 -20.83 -24.84
CA GLY A 355 3.94 -19.46 -24.52
C GLY A 355 3.05 -18.85 -25.61
N THR A 356 2.69 -17.57 -25.46
CA THR A 356 1.81 -16.83 -26.39
C THR A 356 2.50 -15.58 -26.92
N GLU A 357 2.16 -15.18 -28.15
CA GLU A 357 2.56 -13.87 -28.71
C GLU A 357 1.67 -12.74 -28.18
N ASP A 358 0.44 -13.08 -27.78
CA ASP A 358 -0.50 -12.14 -27.19
C ASP A 358 -0.45 -12.24 -25.65
N PRO A 359 0.22 -11.29 -24.96
CA PRO A 359 0.34 -11.29 -23.51
C PRO A 359 -0.96 -10.98 -22.76
N ASP A 360 -1.99 -10.49 -23.44
CA ASP A 360 -3.28 -10.15 -22.83
C ASP A 360 -4.28 -11.32 -22.89
N THR A 361 -3.91 -12.42 -23.58
CA THR A 361 -4.67 -13.67 -23.61
C THR A 361 -4.13 -14.65 -22.54
N PRO A 362 -4.98 -15.22 -21.66
CA PRO A 362 -4.56 -16.22 -20.67
C PRO A 362 -3.89 -17.45 -21.32
N ILE A 363 -2.93 -18.06 -20.62
CA ILE A 363 -2.24 -19.26 -21.13
C ILE A 363 -3.22 -20.44 -21.25
N VAL A 364 -3.08 -21.21 -22.33
CA VAL A 364 -3.71 -22.52 -22.48
C VAL A 364 -2.99 -23.55 -21.57
N PRO A 365 -3.70 -24.29 -20.69
CA PRO A 365 -3.06 -25.24 -19.78
C PRO A 365 -2.19 -26.28 -20.52
N GLY A 366 -0.93 -26.46 -20.11
CA GLY A 366 -0.08 -27.58 -20.52
C GLY A 366 1.43 -27.32 -20.70
N SER A 367 1.85 -26.06 -20.85
CA SER A 367 3.25 -25.67 -21.09
C SER A 367 3.96 -25.10 -19.86
N VAL A 368 3.23 -24.71 -18.83
CA VAL A 368 3.78 -24.19 -17.58
C VAL A 368 2.89 -24.56 -16.41
N ASP A 369 3.49 -25.12 -15.36
CA ASP A 369 2.85 -25.24 -14.06
C ASP A 369 3.08 -23.94 -13.28
N VAL A 370 1.99 -23.30 -12.87
CA VAL A 370 2.02 -22.07 -12.07
C VAL A 370 1.49 -22.37 -10.67
N GLN A 371 2.30 -22.09 -9.65
CA GLN A 371 1.87 -22.11 -8.26
C GLN A 371 1.87 -20.69 -7.72
N VAL A 372 0.70 -20.22 -7.29
CA VAL A 372 0.56 -18.95 -6.56
C VAL A 372 0.11 -19.24 -5.15
N THR A 373 0.93 -18.86 -4.17
CA THR A 373 0.61 -19.03 -2.74
C THR A 373 0.40 -17.68 -2.07
N PRO A 374 -0.85 -17.26 -1.85
CA PRO A 374 -1.16 -16.07 -1.07
C PRO A 374 -0.91 -16.33 0.43
N ALA A 375 -0.33 -15.36 1.12
CA ALA A 375 -0.14 -15.40 2.56
C ALA A 375 -0.42 -14.01 3.16
N ASP A 376 -0.85 -13.98 4.42
CA ASP A 376 -0.93 -12.73 5.17
C ASP A 376 0.46 -12.10 5.27
N TRP A 377 0.60 -10.86 4.82
CA TRP A 377 1.84 -10.11 4.94
C TRP A 377 2.16 -9.80 6.42
N ASN A 378 1.12 -9.78 7.25
CA ASN A 378 1.14 -9.50 8.69
C ASN A 378 0.94 -10.75 9.57
N ALA A 379 1.38 -11.93 9.15
CA ALA A 379 1.15 -13.19 9.88
C ALA A 379 1.27 -13.05 11.42
N VAL A 380 0.13 -13.29 12.07
CA VAL A 380 -0.11 -13.23 13.51
C VAL A 380 0.43 -14.49 14.19
N THR A 381 0.99 -14.34 15.39
CA THR A 381 1.33 -15.44 16.30
C THR A 381 0.11 -16.29 16.64
N THR A 382 0.16 -17.58 16.32
CA THR A 382 -0.65 -18.59 17.02
C THR A 382 0.10 -18.98 18.28
N ASP A 383 -0.40 -18.55 19.44
CA ASP A 383 0.02 -19.16 20.71
C ASP A 383 -0.48 -20.60 20.73
N LYS A 384 0.46 -21.54 20.83
CA LYS A 384 0.16 -22.93 21.14
C LYS A 384 0.16 -23.03 22.66
N ASP A 385 -1.02 -23.15 23.26
CA ASP A 385 -1.13 -23.54 24.67
C ASP A 385 -0.41 -24.88 24.86
N PHE A 386 0.71 -24.86 25.59
CA PHE A 386 1.17 -26.05 26.27
C PHE A 386 0.33 -26.15 27.53
N GLY A 387 -0.69 -26.99 27.49
CA GLY A 387 -1.47 -27.35 28.66
C GLY A 387 -0.56 -27.76 29.82
N GLN A 388 -1.00 -27.43 31.03
CA GLN A 388 -0.39 -27.83 32.30
C GLN A 388 -0.23 -29.34 32.43
#